data_AF-R6QWS5-F1
#
_entry.id   AF-R6QWS5-F1
#
_cell.length_a   1.000
_cell.length_b   1.000
_cell.length_c   1.000
_cell.angle_alpha   90.00
_cell.angle_beta   90.00
_cell.angle_gamma   90.00
#
_symmetry.space_group_name_H-M   'P 1'
#
loop_
_entity.id
_entity.type
_entity.pdbx_description
1 polymer ?
#
loop_
_entity_poly.entity_id
_entity_poly.type
_entity_poly.pdbx_seq_one_letter_code
_entity_poly.pdbx_strand_id
1 'polypeptide(L)'
;MKLWNKIFIGVAISVAALAASVTGAQAKDGAGNIVIVVDPGHGGNDGGAASSYDNEATLNWNIATALKAELQTYNGVRVYLTRGSAEWNSNAARGRMGQQLCADLFVSVHNNSGSNASANGVQVYGTVNSAYKDSIKNLCTSVASHVSALGLANGGYQTRTSTKDSSRDYYTMLDEAVKCNIPGIIIEHCYLSNPSDANFIHSEDNQRRCGAADATAIAGYYGLTKRGVTAGSSITLERTYSANMTGCTAGSYSSSDTSVAYVSSDGVITAVGAGEAVITGSAGSVTIKVPATGLKAIAAGINPTFCNASAVASYNQSTVMVKAIYSDGTATQLSSGYTFGGINNSGNGAYDIPVSYNGLSCNLRIYGTGAAGSYSLNNYKVIGTNKDILVYPAVYNGINTGITITNDNGQTSQTNTTPVQTEAPAPVPAPVEETTVEQTEEATTAAETEPETETETEAETVTEAETETETESAARTDDAIKSKTFPKGLLITAVAILLAGVIAATVFVIRRKRNNINE
;
A
#
# COMPACT_ATOMS: atom_id res chain seq x y z
N MET A 1 -39.17 -27.63 -29.70
CA MET A 1 -39.02 -26.16 -29.59
C MET A 1 -39.07 -25.68 -28.13
N LYS A 2 -40.24 -25.56 -27.45
CA LYS A 2 -40.38 -24.85 -26.14
C LYS A 2 -39.37 -25.21 -25.01
N LEU A 3 -38.78 -26.40 -24.98
CA LEU A 3 -37.76 -26.78 -23.98
C LEU A 3 -36.35 -26.25 -24.31
N TRP A 4 -35.98 -26.19 -25.59
CA TRP A 4 -34.63 -25.80 -26.02
C TRP A 4 -34.37 -24.31 -25.85
N ASN A 5 -35.36 -23.44 -26.10
CA ASN A 5 -35.25 -22.01 -25.79
C ASN A 5 -35.01 -21.78 -24.29
N LYS A 6 -35.59 -22.59 -23.39
CA LYS A 6 -35.33 -22.47 -21.95
C LYS A 6 -33.90 -22.85 -21.55
N ILE A 7 -33.29 -23.80 -22.26
CA ILE A 7 -31.88 -24.19 -22.05
C ILE A 7 -30.95 -23.08 -22.56
N PHE A 8 -31.18 -22.55 -23.77
CA PHE A 8 -30.40 -21.43 -24.30
C PHE A 8 -30.53 -20.16 -23.45
N ILE A 9 -31.74 -19.81 -23.01
CA ILE A 9 -31.97 -18.68 -22.09
C ILE A 9 -31.29 -18.95 -20.74
N GLY A 10 -31.35 -20.18 -20.21
CA GLY A 10 -30.66 -20.57 -18.98
C GLY A 10 -29.14 -20.39 -19.08
N VAL A 11 -28.51 -20.93 -20.13
CA VAL A 11 -27.05 -20.79 -20.34
C VAL A 11 -26.66 -19.34 -20.62
N ALA A 12 -27.45 -18.58 -21.39
CA ALA A 12 -27.21 -17.16 -21.61
C ALA A 12 -27.30 -16.35 -20.30
N ILE A 13 -28.27 -16.65 -19.43
CA ILE A 13 -28.38 -16.04 -18.10
C ILE A 13 -27.21 -16.47 -17.20
N SER A 14 -26.74 -17.72 -17.26
CA SER A 14 -25.57 -18.16 -16.48
C SER A 14 -24.27 -17.48 -16.93
N VAL A 15 -24.05 -17.30 -18.24
CA VAL A 15 -22.89 -16.56 -18.76
C VAL A 15 -23.01 -15.07 -18.47
N ALA A 16 -24.21 -14.49 -18.61
CA ALA A 16 -24.47 -13.10 -18.23
C ALA A 16 -24.33 -12.87 -16.72
N ALA A 17 -24.68 -13.84 -15.88
CA ALA A 17 -24.48 -13.77 -14.43
C ALA A 17 -23.00 -13.87 -14.05
N LEU A 18 -22.22 -14.72 -14.72
CA LEU A 18 -20.77 -14.81 -14.51
C LEU A 18 -20.03 -13.55 -14.99
N ALA A 19 -20.52 -12.91 -16.05
CA ALA A 19 -20.07 -11.58 -16.47
C ALA A 19 -20.53 -10.48 -15.50
N ALA A 20 -21.76 -10.56 -14.96
CA ALA A 20 -22.31 -9.60 -14.02
C ALA A 20 -21.73 -9.71 -12.60
N SER A 21 -21.11 -10.84 -12.23
CA SER A 21 -20.22 -10.90 -11.05
C SER A 21 -18.93 -10.10 -11.22
N VAL A 22 -18.63 -9.61 -12.43
CA VAL A 22 -17.65 -8.54 -12.66
C VAL A 22 -18.36 -7.19 -12.67
N THR A 23 -19.00 -6.82 -11.55
CA THR A 23 -19.22 -5.41 -11.21
C THR A 23 -17.87 -4.78 -10.86
N GLY A 24 -16.99 -4.64 -11.85
CA GLY A 24 -15.80 -3.80 -11.72
C GLY A 24 -16.29 -2.41 -11.31
N ALA A 25 -15.79 -1.90 -10.19
CA ALA A 25 -16.25 -0.62 -9.68
C ALA A 25 -16.02 0.45 -10.74
N GLN A 26 -17.10 1.12 -11.17
CA GLN A 26 -17.01 2.08 -12.25
C GLN A 26 -16.10 3.23 -11.81
N ALA A 27 -15.02 3.44 -12.56
CA ALA A 27 -14.05 4.51 -12.37
C ALA A 27 -14.76 5.84 -12.04
N LYS A 28 -14.47 6.40 -10.86
CA LYS A 28 -15.01 7.70 -10.45
C LYS A 28 -14.31 8.89 -11.14
N ASP A 29 -13.18 8.66 -11.80
CA ASP A 29 -12.48 9.63 -12.63
C ASP A 29 -13.22 9.88 -13.97
N GLY A 30 -13.29 11.15 -14.38
CA GLY A 30 -14.03 11.57 -15.59
C GLY A 30 -13.42 11.11 -16.93
N ALA A 31 -12.38 10.29 -16.90
CA ALA A 31 -11.71 9.70 -18.06
C ALA A 31 -11.77 8.15 -18.08
N GLY A 32 -12.44 7.53 -17.11
CA GLY A 32 -12.62 6.08 -17.05
C GLY A 32 -11.46 5.29 -16.42
N ASN A 33 -10.55 5.93 -15.69
CA ASN A 33 -9.43 5.27 -15.01
C ASN A 33 -9.78 4.94 -13.55
N ILE A 34 -9.38 3.76 -13.07
CA ILE A 34 -9.39 3.43 -11.65
C ILE A 34 -8.39 4.33 -10.92
N VAL A 35 -8.83 5.12 -9.95
CA VAL A 35 -7.94 5.97 -9.16
C VAL A 35 -7.58 5.27 -7.84
N ILE A 36 -6.30 4.94 -7.69
CA ILE A 36 -5.74 4.33 -6.48
C ILE A 36 -4.95 5.40 -5.73
N VAL A 37 -5.33 5.67 -4.48
CA VAL A 37 -4.54 6.51 -3.57
C VAL A 37 -3.81 5.59 -2.60
N VAL A 38 -2.50 5.56 -2.74
CA VAL A 38 -1.58 4.80 -1.88
C VAL A 38 -1.08 5.73 -0.78
N ASP A 39 -1.12 5.24 0.44
CA ASP A 39 -0.81 5.97 1.65
C ASP A 39 0.31 5.27 2.40
N PRO A 40 1.57 5.69 2.23
CA PRO A 40 2.65 5.19 3.05
C PRO A 40 2.39 5.63 4.50
N GLY A 41 2.18 4.67 5.40
CA GLY A 41 1.91 4.90 6.82
C GLY A 41 3.01 5.75 7.47
N HIS A 42 2.67 6.44 8.57
CA HIS A 42 3.60 7.27 9.34
C HIS A 42 4.29 8.37 8.47
N GLY A 43 5.49 8.84 8.82
CA GLY A 43 6.28 9.82 8.05
C GLY A 43 6.79 11.03 8.87
N GLY A 44 7.87 11.67 8.41
CA GLY A 44 8.48 12.79 9.13
C GLY A 44 8.96 12.39 10.53
N ASN A 45 8.53 13.12 11.57
CA ASN A 45 8.87 12.82 12.98
C ASN A 45 8.09 11.62 13.54
N ASP A 46 7.11 11.08 12.82
CA ASP A 46 6.38 9.87 13.15
C ASP A 46 7.06 8.70 12.43
N GLY A 47 7.89 7.93 13.15
CA GLY A 47 8.64 6.80 12.59
C GLY A 47 7.84 5.50 12.46
N GLY A 48 6.66 5.44 13.08
CA GLY A 48 5.91 4.19 13.29
C GLY A 48 6.63 3.22 14.23
N ALA A 49 6.45 1.93 14.00
CA ALA A 49 7.23 0.89 14.66
C ALA A 49 8.71 0.90 14.23
N ALA A 50 9.57 0.14 14.92
CA ALA A 50 10.97 -0.04 14.57
C ALA A 50 11.43 -1.47 14.84
N SER A 51 12.42 -1.92 14.09
CA SER A 51 13.20 -3.14 14.33
C SER A 51 14.62 -2.77 14.79
N SER A 52 15.53 -3.75 14.86
CA SER A 52 16.97 -3.50 15.03
C SER A 52 17.65 -2.89 13.79
N TYR A 53 16.94 -2.79 12.66
CA TYR A 53 17.49 -2.38 11.37
C TYR A 53 16.82 -1.12 10.80
N ASP A 54 15.49 -1.06 10.90
CA ASP A 54 14.65 -0.12 10.14
C ASP A 54 13.58 0.55 11.00
N ASN A 55 13.09 1.70 10.54
CA ASN A 55 11.84 2.29 11.00
C ASN A 55 10.72 2.02 9.97
N GLU A 56 9.49 1.89 10.46
CA GLU A 56 8.32 1.59 9.66
C GLU A 56 8.05 2.65 8.58
N ALA A 57 8.21 3.94 8.91
CA ALA A 57 7.95 5.03 7.98
C ALA A 57 8.83 4.99 6.70
N THR A 58 10.06 4.48 6.80
CA THR A 58 10.94 4.21 5.65
C THR A 58 10.50 2.97 4.87
N LEU A 59 10.22 1.86 5.54
CA LEU A 59 9.76 0.62 4.89
C LEU A 59 8.45 0.85 4.12
N ASN A 60 7.48 1.52 4.75
CA ASN A 60 6.20 1.88 4.17
C ASN A 60 6.37 2.74 2.91
N TRP A 61 7.35 3.66 2.90
CA TRP A 61 7.65 4.49 1.72
C TRP A 61 8.20 3.67 0.56
N ASN A 62 9.14 2.77 0.81
CA ASN A 62 9.78 1.94 -0.21
C ASN A 62 8.76 0.96 -0.83
N ILE A 63 7.94 0.31 0.00
CA ILE A 63 6.87 -0.59 -0.45
C ILE A 63 5.81 0.19 -1.25
N ALA A 64 5.34 1.34 -0.75
CA ALA A 64 4.33 2.16 -1.42
C ALA A 64 4.81 2.75 -2.76
N THR A 65 6.09 3.09 -2.87
CA THR A 65 6.68 3.57 -4.14
C THR A 65 6.88 2.44 -5.15
N ALA A 66 7.25 1.23 -4.72
CA ALA A 66 7.26 0.03 -5.56
C ALA A 66 5.85 -0.34 -6.06
N LEU A 67 4.85 -0.32 -5.18
CA LEU A 67 3.42 -0.48 -5.48
C LEU A 67 2.95 0.53 -6.53
N LYS A 68 3.29 1.81 -6.36
CA LYS A 68 3.00 2.84 -7.37
C LYS A 68 3.70 2.54 -8.70
N ALA A 69 5.00 2.25 -8.69
CA ALA A 69 5.76 2.01 -9.92
C ALA A 69 5.20 0.84 -10.73
N GLU A 70 4.87 -0.27 -10.07
CA GLU A 70 4.29 -1.45 -10.72
C GLU A 70 2.87 -1.19 -11.23
N LEU A 71 1.97 -0.58 -10.45
CA LEU A 71 0.62 -0.23 -10.91
C LEU A 71 0.63 0.70 -12.14
N GLN A 72 1.59 1.64 -12.23
CA GLN A 72 1.70 2.54 -13.38
C GLN A 72 2.15 1.85 -14.68
N THR A 73 2.55 0.58 -14.64
CA THR A 73 2.74 -0.26 -15.84
C THR A 73 1.42 -0.78 -16.44
N TYR A 74 0.28 -0.62 -15.76
CA TYR A 74 -1.03 -1.11 -16.21
C TYR A 74 -1.86 -0.03 -16.90
N ASN A 75 -2.76 -0.45 -17.78
CA ASN A 75 -3.78 0.38 -18.46
C ASN A 75 -4.91 0.78 -17.50
N GLY A 76 -5.58 1.90 -17.78
CA GLY A 76 -6.85 2.25 -17.13
C GLY A 76 -6.76 2.55 -15.64
N VAL A 77 -5.60 2.99 -15.15
CA VAL A 77 -5.35 3.26 -13.73
C VAL A 77 -4.53 4.54 -13.55
N ARG A 78 -4.80 5.28 -12.47
CA ARG A 78 -4.01 6.43 -12.00
C ARG A 78 -3.63 6.21 -10.55
N VAL A 79 -2.37 6.49 -10.18
CA VAL A 79 -1.84 6.17 -8.86
C VAL A 79 -1.19 7.37 -8.20
N TYR A 80 -1.60 7.69 -6.97
CA TYR A 80 -1.19 8.88 -6.23
C TYR A 80 -0.62 8.49 -4.87
N LEU A 81 0.39 9.21 -4.37
CA LEU A 81 0.89 9.08 -3.00
C LEU A 81 0.35 10.21 -2.12
N THR A 82 -0.08 9.91 -0.89
CA THR A 82 -0.57 10.94 0.05
C THR A 82 0.54 11.89 0.53
N ARG A 83 1.74 11.34 0.74
CA ARG A 83 2.92 12.01 1.30
C ARG A 83 4.16 11.74 0.45
N GLY A 84 5.24 12.48 0.72
CA GLY A 84 6.61 12.13 0.33
C GLY A 84 7.36 11.36 1.41
N SER A 85 8.60 10.99 1.09
CA SER A 85 9.50 10.16 1.91
C SER A 85 9.63 10.63 3.36
N ALA A 86 9.93 11.92 3.56
CA ALA A 86 10.10 12.53 4.87
C ALA A 86 8.94 13.45 5.28
N GLU A 87 7.85 13.52 4.51
CA GLU A 87 6.66 14.31 4.87
C GLU A 87 5.78 13.57 5.89
N TRP A 88 4.98 14.31 6.66
CA TRP A 88 3.92 13.75 7.49
C TRP A 88 2.55 14.33 7.08
N ASN A 89 1.49 13.53 7.21
CA ASN A 89 0.10 13.96 7.03
C ASN A 89 -0.79 13.44 8.17
N SER A 90 -1.83 14.21 8.53
CA SER A 90 -2.92 13.69 9.36
C SER A 90 -3.86 12.79 8.58
N ASN A 91 -4.51 11.84 9.24
CA ASN A 91 -5.32 10.81 8.58
C ASN A 91 -6.55 11.39 7.86
N ALA A 92 -7.11 12.49 8.37
CA ALA A 92 -8.15 13.23 7.66
C ALA A 92 -7.61 13.87 6.36
N ALA A 93 -6.39 14.41 6.36
CA ALA A 93 -5.76 14.98 5.16
C ALA A 93 -5.43 13.88 4.12
N ARG A 94 -4.96 12.71 4.57
CA ARG A 94 -4.75 11.51 3.74
C ARG A 94 -6.06 11.09 3.06
N GLY A 95 -7.14 10.89 3.82
CA GLY A 95 -8.45 10.49 3.29
C GLY A 95 -9.06 11.55 2.37
N ARG A 96 -8.93 12.84 2.73
CA ARG A 96 -9.42 13.96 1.91
C ARG A 96 -8.65 14.15 0.62
N MET A 97 -7.35 13.82 0.55
CA MET A 97 -6.66 13.73 -0.73
C MET A 97 -7.34 12.70 -1.65
N GLY A 98 -7.71 11.54 -1.10
CA GLY A 98 -8.54 10.55 -1.81
C GLY A 98 -9.87 11.12 -2.32
N GLN A 99 -10.55 11.95 -1.53
CA GLN A 99 -11.79 12.59 -1.96
C GLN A 99 -11.59 13.56 -3.12
N GLN A 100 -10.54 14.38 -3.08
CA GLN A 100 -10.22 15.39 -4.11
C GLN A 100 -9.72 14.76 -5.42
N LEU A 101 -9.26 13.51 -5.38
CA LEU A 101 -8.82 12.73 -6.53
C LEU A 101 -9.91 11.78 -7.07
N CYS A 102 -11.10 11.75 -6.47
CA CYS A 102 -12.16 10.78 -6.78
C CYS A 102 -11.67 9.32 -6.63
N ALA A 103 -10.95 8.97 -5.56
CA ALA A 103 -10.36 7.66 -5.40
C ALA A 103 -11.37 6.49 -5.43
N ASP A 104 -11.08 5.48 -6.24
CA ASP A 104 -11.79 4.20 -6.30
C ASP A 104 -11.33 3.23 -5.22
N LEU A 105 -10.06 3.31 -4.81
CA LEU A 105 -9.46 2.55 -3.70
C LEU A 105 -8.52 3.45 -2.87
N PHE A 106 -8.55 3.27 -1.55
CA PHE A 106 -7.51 3.78 -0.64
C PHE A 106 -6.70 2.60 -0.09
N VAL A 107 -5.38 2.64 -0.25
CA VAL A 107 -4.45 1.58 0.20
C VAL A 107 -3.44 2.18 1.17
N SER A 108 -3.58 1.89 2.46
CA SER A 108 -2.58 2.29 3.45
C SER A 108 -1.56 1.17 3.65
N VAL A 109 -0.27 1.51 3.56
CA VAL A 109 0.86 0.57 3.59
C VAL A 109 1.57 0.70 4.93
N HIS A 110 1.62 -0.38 5.69
CA HIS A 110 2.13 -0.44 7.06
C HIS A 110 2.99 -1.70 7.31
N ASN A 111 3.74 -1.70 8.41
CA ASN A 111 4.38 -2.90 8.97
C ASN A 111 4.08 -2.96 10.48
N ASN A 112 3.59 -4.11 10.93
CA ASN A 112 2.97 -4.30 12.24
C ASN A 112 4.01 -4.39 13.36
N SER A 113 3.56 -4.29 14.61
CA SER A 113 4.37 -4.60 15.79
C SER A 113 3.47 -4.98 16.96
N GLY A 114 3.92 -5.94 17.78
CA GLY A 114 3.14 -6.46 18.90
C GLY A 114 4.00 -6.94 20.06
N SER A 115 3.40 -6.99 21.26
CA SER A 115 4.05 -7.49 22.47
C SER A 115 4.39 -8.98 22.43
N ASN A 116 3.73 -9.75 21.55
CA ASN A 116 4.12 -11.11 21.23
C ASN A 116 5.11 -11.10 20.05
N ALA A 117 6.40 -11.25 20.33
CA ALA A 117 7.45 -11.33 19.32
C ALA A 117 7.33 -12.55 18.39
N SER A 118 6.52 -13.55 18.74
CA SER A 118 6.22 -14.71 17.87
C SER A 118 5.07 -14.47 16.88
N ALA A 119 4.37 -13.33 16.95
CA ALA A 119 3.41 -12.94 15.92
C ALA A 119 4.14 -12.51 14.64
N ASN A 120 3.76 -13.06 13.49
CA ASN A 120 4.43 -12.85 12.21
C ASN A 120 3.46 -12.89 11.02
N GLY A 121 3.98 -12.55 9.84
CA GLY A 121 3.28 -12.61 8.56
C GLY A 121 2.42 -11.40 8.22
N VAL A 122 1.88 -11.44 6.99
CA VAL A 122 1.03 -10.38 6.42
C VAL A 122 -0.40 -10.48 6.95
N GLN A 123 -0.99 -9.34 7.29
CA GLN A 123 -2.42 -9.18 7.57
C GLN A 123 -2.98 -8.02 6.74
N VAL A 124 -4.17 -8.19 6.18
CA VAL A 124 -4.81 -7.13 5.39
C VAL A 124 -6.15 -6.75 6.02
N TYR A 125 -6.15 -5.62 6.71
CA TYR A 125 -7.32 -5.08 7.37
C TYR A 125 -8.22 -4.36 6.37
N GLY A 126 -9.47 -4.79 6.31
CA GLY A 126 -10.53 -4.13 5.56
C GLY A 126 -11.51 -3.39 6.45
N THR A 127 -12.21 -2.41 5.88
CA THR A 127 -13.24 -1.66 6.61
C THR A 127 -14.39 -2.54 7.10
N VAL A 128 -14.90 -2.26 8.30
CA VAL A 128 -16.14 -2.85 8.85
C VAL A 128 -17.41 -2.29 8.21
N ASN A 129 -17.33 -1.18 7.46
CA ASN A 129 -18.48 -0.49 6.90
C ASN A 129 -19.21 -1.36 5.86
N SER A 130 -20.51 -1.57 6.05
CA SER A 130 -21.33 -2.49 5.24
C SER A 130 -21.48 -2.11 3.77
N ALA A 131 -21.19 -0.88 3.36
CA ALA A 131 -21.16 -0.49 1.94
C ALA A 131 -19.95 -1.03 1.17
N TYR A 132 -18.87 -1.41 1.89
CA TYR A 132 -17.59 -1.79 1.28
C TYR A 132 -17.05 -3.15 1.76
N LYS A 133 -17.37 -3.56 2.99
CA LYS A 133 -16.79 -4.73 3.68
C LYS A 133 -16.75 -6.01 2.82
N ASP A 134 -17.85 -6.34 2.16
CA ASP A 134 -17.97 -7.60 1.41
C ASP A 134 -17.30 -7.54 0.02
N SER A 135 -17.20 -6.38 -0.62
CA SER A 135 -16.50 -6.23 -1.90
C SER A 135 -14.98 -6.23 -1.71
N ILE A 136 -14.48 -5.48 -0.74
CA ILE A 136 -13.04 -5.41 -0.43
C ILE A 136 -12.48 -6.70 0.18
N LYS A 137 -13.29 -7.57 0.78
CA LYS A 137 -12.85 -8.84 1.39
C LYS A 137 -12.03 -9.71 0.43
N ASN A 138 -12.46 -9.80 -0.84
CA ASN A 138 -11.77 -10.58 -1.85
C ASN A 138 -10.42 -9.93 -2.25
N LEU A 139 -10.37 -8.59 -2.31
CA LEU A 139 -9.13 -7.85 -2.52
C LEU A 139 -8.15 -8.10 -1.36
N CYS A 140 -8.58 -7.92 -0.11
CA CYS A 140 -7.72 -8.16 1.06
C CYS A 140 -7.16 -9.59 1.12
N THR A 141 -8.01 -10.58 0.83
CA THR A 141 -7.60 -11.99 0.78
C THR A 141 -6.60 -12.25 -0.37
N SER A 142 -6.78 -11.60 -1.52
CA SER A 142 -5.86 -11.66 -2.65
C SER A 142 -4.49 -11.06 -2.29
N VAL A 143 -4.47 -9.85 -1.71
CA VAL A 143 -3.24 -9.15 -1.28
C VAL A 143 -2.45 -10.00 -0.28
N ALA A 144 -3.10 -10.46 0.80
CA ALA A 144 -2.46 -11.32 1.80
C ALA A 144 -1.85 -12.58 1.18
N SER A 145 -2.55 -13.18 0.20
CA SER A 145 -2.05 -14.36 -0.53
C SER A 145 -0.82 -14.04 -1.37
N HIS A 146 -0.83 -12.95 -2.15
CA HIS A 146 0.31 -12.55 -2.99
C HIS A 146 1.56 -12.18 -2.17
N VAL A 147 1.40 -11.47 -1.05
CA VAL A 147 2.51 -11.12 -0.16
C VAL A 147 3.04 -12.35 0.58
N SER A 148 2.17 -13.25 1.07
CA SER A 148 2.61 -14.49 1.74
C SER A 148 3.40 -15.43 0.81
N ALA A 149 3.11 -15.43 -0.49
CA ALA A 149 3.83 -16.21 -1.49
C ALA A 149 5.32 -15.78 -1.66
N LEU A 150 5.74 -14.67 -1.03
CA LEU A 150 7.14 -14.22 -0.99
C LEU A 150 7.97 -14.92 0.10
N GLY A 151 7.33 -15.60 1.06
CA GLY A 151 7.97 -16.30 2.18
C GLY A 151 7.42 -15.94 3.58
N LEU A 152 6.50 -14.98 3.68
CA LEU A 152 5.88 -14.54 4.92
C LEU A 152 4.66 -15.42 5.29
N ALA A 153 4.37 -15.57 6.58
CA ALA A 153 3.14 -16.24 7.02
C ALA A 153 1.88 -15.48 6.56
N ASN A 154 0.76 -16.19 6.38
CA ASN A 154 -0.50 -15.61 5.87
C ASN A 154 -1.52 -15.44 7.00
N GLY A 155 -1.59 -14.23 7.58
CA GLY A 155 -2.62 -13.82 8.54
C GLY A 155 -3.95 -13.39 7.89
N GLY A 156 -4.02 -13.35 6.56
CA GLY A 156 -5.25 -13.21 5.79
C GLY A 156 -5.98 -11.87 5.90
N TYR A 157 -7.26 -11.89 5.53
CA TYR A 157 -8.18 -10.76 5.67
C TYR A 157 -8.62 -10.60 7.13
N GLN A 158 -8.48 -9.38 7.65
CA GLN A 158 -8.84 -8.99 9.01
C GLN A 158 -9.83 -7.82 9.01
N THR A 159 -10.56 -7.65 10.11
CA THR A 159 -11.39 -6.45 10.37
C THR A 159 -11.36 -6.13 11.86
N ARG A 160 -11.37 -4.84 12.22
CA ARG A 160 -11.34 -4.42 13.62
C ARG A 160 -12.29 -3.25 13.86
N THR A 161 -13.36 -3.50 14.62
CA THR A 161 -14.36 -2.48 14.99
C THR A 161 -13.82 -1.56 16.09
N SER A 162 -14.19 -0.27 16.05
CA SER A 162 -13.87 0.70 17.09
C SER A 162 -14.51 0.33 18.44
N THR A 163 -13.74 0.47 19.52
CA THR A 163 -14.20 0.27 20.90
C THR A 163 -15.09 1.39 21.42
N LYS A 164 -15.18 2.51 20.69
CA LYS A 164 -15.99 3.69 21.06
C LYS A 164 -17.28 3.82 20.25
N ASP A 165 -17.37 3.15 19.10
CA ASP A 165 -18.49 3.22 18.16
C ASP A 165 -18.50 1.95 17.29
N SER A 166 -19.49 1.08 17.53
CA SER A 166 -19.55 -0.22 16.84
C SER A 166 -19.89 -0.15 15.35
N SER A 167 -20.23 1.05 14.83
CA SER A 167 -20.49 1.27 13.40
C SER A 167 -19.24 1.63 12.60
N ARG A 168 -18.08 1.84 13.26
CA ARG A 168 -16.87 2.43 12.68
C ARG A 168 -15.64 1.55 12.84
N ASP A 169 -14.66 1.80 11.98
CA ASP A 169 -13.35 1.15 12.03
C ASP A 169 -12.53 1.58 13.26
N TYR A 170 -11.78 0.64 13.82
CA TYR A 170 -10.78 0.89 14.85
C TYR A 170 -9.63 1.75 14.30
N TYR A 171 -9.20 1.46 13.08
CA TYR A 171 -8.11 2.15 12.43
C TYR A 171 -8.62 3.45 11.78
N THR A 172 -8.19 4.59 12.33
CA THR A 172 -8.60 5.94 11.90
C THR A 172 -8.46 6.19 10.40
N MET A 173 -7.51 5.52 9.72
CA MET A 173 -7.31 5.69 8.28
C MET A 173 -8.43 5.03 7.44
N LEU A 174 -8.93 3.87 7.86
CA LEU A 174 -10.12 3.26 7.22
C LEU A 174 -11.36 4.13 7.46
N ASP A 175 -11.54 4.63 8.68
CA ASP A 175 -12.65 5.50 9.07
C ASP A 175 -12.65 6.84 8.27
N GLU A 176 -11.50 7.49 8.07
CA GLU A 176 -11.39 8.69 7.24
C GLU A 176 -11.53 8.42 5.73
N ALA A 177 -11.17 7.23 5.23
CA ALA A 177 -11.48 6.82 3.86
C ALA A 177 -13.00 6.60 3.65
N VAL A 178 -13.65 5.91 4.60
CA VAL A 178 -15.11 5.70 4.61
C VAL A 178 -15.87 7.03 4.66
N LYS A 179 -15.46 7.97 5.53
CA LYS A 179 -15.99 9.35 5.59
C LYS A 179 -15.86 10.12 4.26
N CYS A 180 -14.96 9.69 3.38
CA CYS A 180 -14.75 10.27 2.06
C CYS A 180 -15.47 9.52 0.91
N ASN A 181 -16.24 8.47 1.22
CA ASN A 181 -16.90 7.55 0.28
C ASN A 181 -15.90 6.74 -0.58
N ILE A 182 -14.83 6.26 0.05
CA ILE A 182 -13.77 5.47 -0.58
C ILE A 182 -13.64 4.14 0.19
N PRO A 183 -13.66 2.98 -0.48
CA PRO A 183 -13.30 1.72 0.16
C PRO A 183 -11.80 1.75 0.55
N GLY A 184 -11.50 1.44 1.80
CA GLY A 184 -10.14 1.43 2.34
C GLY A 184 -9.66 0.03 2.71
N ILE A 185 -8.35 -0.19 2.52
CA ILE A 185 -7.60 -1.32 3.09
C ILE A 185 -6.33 -0.80 3.80
N ILE A 186 -5.87 -1.52 4.83
CA ILE A 186 -4.53 -1.39 5.41
C ILE A 186 -3.80 -2.72 5.17
N ILE A 187 -2.58 -2.65 4.65
CA ILE A 187 -1.72 -3.80 4.39
C ILE A 187 -0.60 -3.78 5.43
N GLU A 188 -0.76 -4.59 6.48
CA GLU A 188 0.23 -4.84 7.53
C GLU A 188 1.18 -5.93 7.02
N HIS A 189 2.29 -5.54 6.41
CA HIS A 189 3.11 -6.45 5.59
C HIS A 189 3.77 -7.59 6.35
N CYS A 190 4.29 -7.30 7.53
CA CYS A 190 5.00 -8.22 8.41
C CYS A 190 4.98 -7.66 9.84
N TYR A 191 5.61 -8.34 10.81
CA TYR A 191 5.79 -7.83 12.17
C TYR A 191 7.25 -7.42 12.44
N LEU A 192 7.52 -6.13 12.62
CA LEU A 192 8.85 -5.61 12.98
C LEU A 192 9.32 -6.08 14.37
N SER A 193 8.39 -6.48 15.24
CA SER A 193 8.66 -7.13 16.53
C SER A 193 9.09 -8.60 16.41
N ASN A 194 9.03 -9.20 15.22
CA ASN A 194 9.48 -10.57 14.98
C ASN A 194 10.80 -10.58 14.21
N PRO A 195 11.87 -11.24 14.70
CA PRO A 195 13.18 -11.20 14.06
C PRO A 195 13.22 -11.77 12.62
N SER A 196 12.37 -12.75 12.29
CA SER A 196 12.34 -13.35 10.94
C SER A 196 11.70 -12.41 9.93
N ASP A 197 10.58 -11.80 10.30
CA ASP A 197 9.86 -10.80 9.50
C ASP A 197 10.70 -9.52 9.33
N ALA A 198 11.32 -9.03 10.40
CA ALA A 198 12.22 -7.87 10.36
C ALA A 198 13.42 -8.12 9.44
N ASN A 199 14.07 -9.29 9.53
CA ASN A 199 15.17 -9.68 8.64
C ASN A 199 14.70 -9.88 7.18
N PHE A 200 13.48 -10.37 6.96
CA PHE A 200 12.89 -10.44 5.62
C PHE A 200 12.71 -9.04 5.03
N ILE A 201 12.03 -8.13 5.75
CA ILE A 201 11.63 -6.83 5.19
C ILE A 201 12.78 -5.82 5.12
N HIS A 202 13.87 -6.02 5.87
CA HIS A 202 15.09 -5.23 5.75
C HIS A 202 15.68 -5.25 4.33
N SER A 203 15.51 -6.36 3.60
CA SER A 203 15.91 -6.44 2.19
C SER A 203 15.04 -5.54 1.31
N GLU A 204 15.66 -4.55 0.65
CA GLU A 204 14.98 -3.73 -0.37
C GLU A 204 14.32 -4.56 -1.47
N ASP A 205 14.89 -5.72 -1.84
CA ASP A 205 14.28 -6.61 -2.84
C ASP A 205 12.95 -7.19 -2.35
N ASN A 206 12.87 -7.55 -1.06
CA ASN A 206 11.62 -7.98 -0.46
C ASN A 206 10.61 -6.81 -0.38
N GLN A 207 11.05 -5.59 -0.06
CA GLN A 207 10.19 -4.38 -0.08
C GLN A 207 9.61 -4.12 -1.48
N ARG A 208 10.44 -4.26 -2.54
CA ARG A 208 10.01 -4.19 -3.95
C ARG A 208 8.96 -5.24 -4.28
N ARG A 209 9.24 -6.49 -3.90
CA ARG A 209 8.39 -7.65 -4.20
C ARG A 209 7.06 -7.58 -3.43
N CYS A 210 7.03 -7.04 -2.22
CA CYS A 210 5.81 -6.69 -1.50
C CYS A 210 4.96 -5.69 -2.29
N GLY A 211 5.53 -4.54 -2.69
CA GLY A 211 4.79 -3.54 -3.48
C GLY A 211 4.31 -4.09 -4.84
N ALA A 212 5.09 -4.95 -5.48
CA ALA A 212 4.68 -5.61 -6.72
C ALA A 212 3.60 -6.69 -6.51
N ALA A 213 3.60 -7.39 -5.38
CA ALA A 213 2.56 -8.34 -4.98
C ALA A 213 1.23 -7.64 -4.70
N ASP A 214 1.25 -6.53 -3.95
CA ASP A 214 0.10 -5.64 -3.74
C ASP A 214 -0.47 -5.16 -5.08
N ALA A 215 0.40 -4.63 -5.95
CA ALA A 215 0.01 -4.10 -7.25
C ALA A 215 -0.62 -5.18 -8.15
N THR A 216 -0.08 -6.40 -8.14
CA THR A 216 -0.62 -7.55 -8.87
C THR A 216 -2.00 -7.95 -8.35
N ALA A 217 -2.17 -8.01 -7.03
CA ALA A 217 -3.45 -8.34 -6.40
C ALA A 217 -4.54 -7.29 -6.67
N ILE A 218 -4.19 -6.00 -6.60
CA ILE A 218 -5.08 -4.87 -6.90
C ILE A 218 -5.43 -4.83 -8.40
N ALA A 219 -4.44 -5.01 -9.28
CA ALA A 219 -4.66 -5.08 -10.72
C ALA A 219 -5.58 -6.25 -11.10
N GLY A 220 -5.39 -7.43 -10.51
CA GLY A 220 -6.27 -8.58 -10.68
C GLY A 220 -7.70 -8.33 -10.23
N TYR A 221 -7.90 -7.66 -9.09
CA TYR A 221 -9.22 -7.28 -8.57
C TYR A 221 -9.98 -6.29 -9.49
N TYR A 222 -9.27 -5.34 -10.09
CA TYR A 222 -9.85 -4.38 -11.04
C TYR A 222 -9.85 -4.85 -12.51
N GLY A 223 -9.32 -6.04 -12.80
CA GLY A 223 -9.20 -6.56 -14.18
C GLY A 223 -8.23 -5.77 -15.07
N LEU A 224 -7.28 -5.05 -14.46
CA LEU A 224 -6.31 -4.23 -15.19
C LEU A 224 -5.32 -5.10 -15.98
N THR A 225 -4.88 -4.60 -17.14
CA THR A 225 -3.91 -5.27 -18.01
C THR A 225 -2.62 -4.45 -18.12
N LYS A 226 -1.47 -5.13 -18.19
CA LYS A 226 -0.17 -4.50 -18.49
C LYS A 226 -0.25 -3.72 -19.81
N ARG A 227 0.32 -2.52 -19.84
CA ARG A 227 0.37 -1.65 -21.02
C ARG A 227 1.43 -2.17 -22.01
N GLY A 228 0.98 -2.86 -23.05
CA GLY A 228 1.85 -3.27 -24.16
C GLY A 228 1.88 -2.24 -25.29
N VAL A 229 3.00 -2.15 -26.00
CA VAL A 229 3.13 -1.44 -27.28
C VAL A 229 3.78 -2.31 -28.35
N THR A 230 3.48 -2.02 -29.62
CA THR A 230 4.01 -2.72 -30.80
C THR A 230 4.77 -1.73 -31.69
N ALA A 231 5.78 -2.19 -32.42
CA ALA A 231 6.48 -1.36 -33.39
C ALA A 231 5.52 -0.73 -34.42
N GLY A 232 5.83 0.50 -34.86
CA GLY A 232 4.98 1.32 -35.72
C GLY A 232 3.86 2.10 -35.00
N SER A 233 3.70 1.93 -33.68
CA SER A 233 2.71 2.67 -32.88
C SER A 233 3.27 3.97 -32.27
N SER A 234 2.37 4.85 -31.82
CA SER A 234 2.68 5.98 -30.95
C SER A 234 1.75 5.94 -29.74
N ILE A 235 2.26 6.26 -28.56
CA ILE A 235 1.51 6.27 -27.30
C ILE A 235 1.83 7.52 -26.49
N THR A 236 0.83 8.06 -25.79
CA THR A 236 1.04 9.08 -24.76
C THR A 236 1.17 8.41 -23.41
N LEU A 237 2.27 8.68 -22.70
CA LEU A 237 2.52 8.23 -21.33
C LEU A 237 2.71 9.46 -20.44
N GLU A 238 1.95 9.57 -19.36
CA GLU A 238 2.26 10.58 -18.33
C GLU A 238 3.57 10.25 -17.62
N ARG A 239 4.26 11.26 -17.08
CA ARG A 239 5.56 11.07 -16.40
C ARG A 239 5.47 9.96 -15.36
N THR A 240 6.49 9.11 -15.29
CA THR A 240 6.58 7.87 -14.48
C THR A 240 5.71 6.68 -14.93
N TYR A 241 4.78 6.85 -15.87
CA TYR A 241 4.02 5.73 -16.43
C TYR A 241 4.86 4.96 -17.45
N SER A 242 4.59 3.65 -17.57
CA SER A 242 5.42 2.73 -18.32
C SER A 242 4.62 1.81 -19.25
N ALA A 243 5.28 1.32 -20.31
CA ALA A 243 4.75 0.35 -21.27
C ALA A 243 5.82 -0.68 -21.65
N ASN A 244 5.45 -1.92 -21.98
CA ASN A 244 6.40 -2.94 -22.44
C ASN A 244 6.36 -3.08 -23.98
N MET A 245 7.52 -3.04 -24.63
CA MET A 245 7.64 -3.19 -26.08
C MET A 245 7.67 -4.66 -26.50
N THR A 246 6.56 -5.11 -27.08
CA THR A 246 6.35 -6.51 -27.47
C THR A 246 7.13 -6.89 -28.75
N GLY A 247 7.52 -8.16 -28.84
CA GLY A 247 8.15 -8.76 -30.02
C GLY A 247 9.66 -8.50 -30.18
N CYS A 248 10.29 -7.77 -29.26
CA CYS A 248 11.72 -7.49 -29.30
C CYS A 248 12.56 -8.48 -28.47
N THR A 249 13.84 -8.62 -28.85
CA THR A 249 14.84 -9.38 -28.09
C THR A 249 15.39 -8.51 -26.95
N ALA A 250 15.58 -9.09 -25.76
CA ALA A 250 16.21 -8.42 -24.63
C ALA A 250 17.60 -7.85 -24.99
N GLY A 251 17.96 -6.71 -24.38
CA GLY A 251 19.21 -5.99 -24.63
C GLY A 251 19.31 -5.28 -26.00
N SER A 252 18.31 -5.40 -26.86
CA SER A 252 18.33 -4.83 -28.23
C SER A 252 17.64 -3.46 -28.34
N TYR A 253 17.51 -2.73 -27.24
CA TYR A 253 16.71 -1.50 -27.14
C TYR A 253 17.56 -0.22 -27.08
N SER A 254 17.05 0.87 -27.64
CA SER A 254 17.60 2.23 -27.47
C SER A 254 16.48 3.29 -27.43
N SER A 255 16.80 4.46 -26.89
CA SER A 255 15.95 5.66 -26.96
C SER A 255 16.66 6.76 -27.74
N SER A 256 15.91 7.56 -28.51
CA SER A 256 16.43 8.79 -29.12
C SER A 256 16.69 9.90 -28.10
N ASP A 257 16.00 9.88 -26.96
CA ASP A 257 16.15 10.84 -25.86
C ASP A 257 15.75 10.20 -24.53
N THR A 258 16.75 9.87 -23.70
CA THR A 258 16.57 9.26 -22.37
C THR A 258 16.08 10.23 -21.30
N SER A 259 16.09 11.54 -21.56
CA SER A 259 15.48 12.56 -20.68
C SER A 259 13.97 12.67 -20.87
N VAL A 260 13.46 12.26 -22.03
CA VAL A 260 12.02 12.16 -22.33
C VAL A 260 11.49 10.75 -22.06
N ALA A 261 12.12 9.71 -22.60
CA ALA A 261 11.72 8.32 -22.36
C ALA A 261 12.93 7.38 -22.23
N TYR A 262 12.99 6.66 -21.11
CA TYR A 262 13.96 5.59 -20.87
C TYR A 262 13.41 4.26 -21.38
N VAL A 263 14.29 3.34 -21.80
CA VAL A 263 13.96 1.93 -22.06
C VAL A 263 14.99 1.02 -21.39
N SER A 264 14.49 0.00 -20.71
CA SER A 264 15.26 -1.04 -20.01
C SER A 264 15.72 -2.16 -20.93
N SER A 265 16.64 -3.00 -20.46
CA SER A 265 17.12 -4.17 -21.21
C SER A 265 16.05 -5.25 -21.42
N ASP A 266 15.01 -5.31 -20.60
CA ASP A 266 13.84 -6.19 -20.74
C ASP A 266 12.66 -5.54 -21.50
N GLY A 267 12.81 -4.31 -21.98
CA GLY A 267 11.86 -3.65 -22.88
C GLY A 267 10.73 -2.89 -22.21
N VAL A 268 10.79 -2.69 -20.88
CA VAL A 268 9.96 -1.72 -20.18
C VAL A 268 10.45 -0.31 -20.50
N ILE A 269 9.59 0.45 -21.17
CA ILE A 269 9.72 1.87 -21.49
C ILE A 269 9.08 2.66 -20.35
N THR A 270 9.75 3.73 -19.87
CA THR A 270 9.24 4.62 -18.82
C THR A 270 9.34 6.08 -19.27
N ALA A 271 8.27 6.85 -19.09
CA ALA A 271 8.24 8.29 -19.35
C ALA A 271 8.97 9.09 -18.25
N VAL A 272 9.86 9.99 -18.64
CA VAL A 272 10.83 10.67 -17.75
C VAL A 272 10.59 12.18 -17.66
N GLY A 273 10.43 12.83 -18.81
CA GLY A 273 10.31 14.30 -18.95
C GLY A 273 9.48 14.67 -20.18
N ALA A 274 8.93 15.88 -20.20
CA ALA A 274 7.98 16.29 -21.24
C ALA A 274 8.63 16.42 -22.62
N GLY A 275 8.01 15.84 -23.66
CA GLY A 275 8.54 15.83 -25.02
C GLY A 275 8.05 14.66 -25.87
N GLU A 276 8.82 14.34 -26.92
CA GLU A 276 8.61 13.16 -27.77
C GLU A 276 9.94 12.42 -27.97
N ALA A 277 9.94 11.11 -27.80
CA ALA A 277 11.10 10.24 -27.98
C ALA A 277 10.74 8.97 -28.75
N VAL A 278 11.67 8.47 -29.56
CA VAL A 278 11.52 7.23 -30.31
C VAL A 278 12.31 6.14 -29.62
N ILE A 279 11.60 5.13 -29.09
CA ILE A 279 12.21 3.88 -28.63
C ILE A 279 12.37 2.97 -29.84
N THR A 280 13.55 2.37 -30.01
CA THR A 280 13.83 1.40 -31.07
C THR A 280 14.25 0.07 -30.45
N GLY A 281 13.74 -1.02 -31.01
CA GLY A 281 14.10 -2.40 -30.66
C GLY A 281 14.17 -3.29 -31.89
N SER A 282 14.47 -4.58 -31.72
CA SER A 282 14.65 -5.50 -32.85
C SER A 282 13.41 -5.74 -33.73
N ALA A 283 12.21 -5.36 -33.26
CA ALA A 283 10.96 -5.40 -34.03
C ALA A 283 10.63 -4.09 -34.77
N GLY A 284 11.43 -3.02 -34.62
CA GLY A 284 11.17 -1.68 -35.13
C GLY A 284 11.08 -0.64 -34.01
N SER A 285 10.33 0.45 -34.20
CA SER A 285 10.32 1.59 -33.27
C SER A 285 8.92 2.00 -32.80
N VAL A 286 8.84 2.67 -31.66
CA VAL A 286 7.62 3.22 -31.03
C VAL A 286 7.84 4.68 -30.63
N THR A 287 6.90 5.56 -30.97
CA THR A 287 6.96 6.99 -30.60
C THR A 287 6.24 7.24 -29.27
N ILE A 288 7.01 7.57 -28.23
CA ILE A 288 6.54 7.93 -26.90
C ILE A 288 6.34 9.43 -26.80
N LYS A 289 5.15 9.85 -26.41
CA LYS A 289 4.80 11.25 -26.13
C LYS A 289 4.59 11.43 -24.64
N VAL A 290 5.26 12.40 -24.04
CA VAL A 290 5.15 12.70 -22.62
C VAL A 290 4.61 14.12 -22.45
N PRO A 291 3.39 14.30 -21.90
CA PRO A 291 2.83 15.62 -21.68
C PRO A 291 3.52 16.32 -20.51
N ALA A 292 3.49 17.66 -20.51
CA ALA A 292 3.92 18.45 -19.37
C ALA A 292 3.10 18.11 -18.10
N THR A 293 3.76 18.15 -16.95
CA THR A 293 3.19 17.73 -15.66
C THR A 293 2.08 18.67 -15.21
N GLY A 294 0.82 18.27 -15.40
CA GLY A 294 -0.35 19.12 -15.14
C GLY A 294 -0.80 19.10 -13.67
N LEU A 295 -1.20 20.25 -13.12
CA LEU A 295 -1.89 20.32 -11.83
C LEU A 295 -3.29 19.70 -11.95
N LYS A 296 -3.67 18.80 -11.02
CA LYS A 296 -4.94 18.04 -11.03
C LYS A 296 -5.86 18.39 -9.87
N ALA A 297 -5.32 18.46 -8.66
CA ALA A 297 -6.07 18.62 -7.42
C ALA A 297 -5.22 19.38 -6.39
N ILE A 298 -5.87 19.81 -5.31
CA ILE A 298 -5.17 20.23 -4.09
C ILE A 298 -5.74 19.50 -2.88
N ALA A 299 -4.96 19.38 -1.81
CA ALA A 299 -5.41 18.86 -0.52
C ALA A 299 -4.86 19.71 0.62
N ALA A 300 -5.58 19.76 1.74
CA ALA A 300 -5.19 20.53 2.92
C ALA A 300 -5.29 19.69 4.20
N GLY A 301 -4.36 19.90 5.14
CA GLY A 301 -4.31 19.22 6.43
C GLY A 301 -3.71 20.08 7.54
N ILE A 302 -4.06 19.79 8.79
CA ILE A 302 -3.54 20.47 9.99
C ILE A 302 -3.37 19.45 11.12
N ASN A 303 -2.37 19.68 11.98
CA ASN A 303 -2.22 18.94 13.24
C ASN A 303 -2.29 19.88 14.46
N PRO A 304 -2.95 19.48 15.56
CA PRO A 304 -3.87 18.34 15.64
C PRO A 304 -5.13 18.61 14.81
N THR A 305 -5.61 17.60 14.08
CA THR A 305 -6.91 17.71 13.38
C THR A 305 -8.08 17.74 14.37
N PHE A 306 -7.87 17.23 15.59
CA PHE A 306 -8.83 17.27 16.70
C PHE A 306 -8.38 18.32 17.72
N CYS A 307 -9.22 19.31 18.02
CA CYS A 307 -8.93 20.36 19.00
C CYS A 307 -10.16 20.69 19.85
N ASN A 308 -10.03 21.61 20.81
CA ASN A 308 -11.18 22.14 21.54
C ASN A 308 -12.08 22.94 20.59
N ALA A 309 -13.40 22.78 20.68
CA ALA A 309 -14.35 23.45 19.78
C ALA A 309 -14.19 24.99 19.73
N SER A 310 -13.81 25.63 20.85
CA SER A 310 -13.50 27.05 20.92
C SER A 310 -12.23 27.46 20.15
N ALA A 311 -11.26 26.56 20.01
CA ALA A 311 -10.00 26.80 19.30
C ALA A 311 -10.12 26.63 17.77
N VAL A 312 -11.24 26.12 17.26
CA VAL A 312 -11.50 26.07 15.81
C VAL A 312 -11.62 27.48 15.23
N ALA A 313 -12.24 28.41 15.96
CA ALA A 313 -12.41 29.81 15.52
C ALA A 313 -11.08 30.58 15.40
N SER A 314 -10.01 30.08 16.03
CA SER A 314 -8.68 30.68 16.07
C SER A 314 -7.58 29.72 15.60
N TYR A 315 -7.92 28.77 14.71
CA TYR A 315 -6.95 27.80 14.19
C TYR A 315 -5.74 28.48 13.53
N ASN A 316 -4.55 27.95 13.79
CA ASN A 316 -3.31 28.54 13.30
C ASN A 316 -3.10 28.21 11.80
N GLN A 317 -3.34 29.17 10.92
CA GLN A 317 -3.11 29.00 9.47
C GLN A 317 -1.66 28.65 9.11
N SER A 318 -0.67 29.02 9.93
CA SER A 318 0.74 28.70 9.67
C SER A 318 1.14 27.24 9.94
N THR A 319 0.27 26.44 10.57
CA THR A 319 0.44 24.98 10.70
C THR A 319 -0.40 24.19 9.70
N VAL A 320 -1.07 24.86 8.76
CA VAL A 320 -1.79 24.18 7.66
C VAL A 320 -0.79 23.80 6.57
N MET A 321 -0.82 22.52 6.19
CA MET A 321 -0.12 22.00 5.02
C MET A 321 -1.10 21.98 3.85
N VAL A 322 -0.81 22.72 2.79
CA VAL A 322 -1.55 22.66 1.51
C VAL A 322 -0.66 22.01 0.47
N LYS A 323 -1.16 21.03 -0.28
CA LYS A 323 -0.42 20.34 -1.34
C LYS A 323 -1.03 20.56 -2.70
N ALA A 324 -0.19 20.83 -3.69
CA ALA A 324 -0.51 20.74 -5.11
C ALA A 324 -0.28 19.30 -5.59
N ILE A 325 -1.26 18.70 -6.26
CA ILE A 325 -1.23 17.29 -6.70
C ILE A 325 -1.26 17.27 -8.24
N TYR A 326 -0.36 16.50 -8.83
CA TYR A 326 -0.05 16.54 -10.26
C TYR A 326 -0.50 15.28 -11.01
N SER A 327 -0.49 15.36 -12.34
CA SER A 327 -1.06 14.33 -13.23
C SER A 327 -0.33 12.99 -13.11
N ASP A 328 1.01 13.04 -13.02
CA ASP A 328 1.94 11.96 -12.72
C ASP A 328 1.80 11.33 -11.31
N GLY A 329 0.82 11.77 -10.52
CA GLY A 329 0.56 11.26 -9.19
C GLY A 329 1.60 11.67 -8.13
N THR A 330 2.37 12.72 -8.39
CA THR A 330 3.21 13.38 -7.38
C THR A 330 2.43 14.49 -6.66
N ALA A 331 2.84 14.87 -5.45
CA ALA A 331 2.20 15.94 -4.69
C ALA A 331 3.24 16.79 -3.93
N THR A 332 3.29 18.10 -4.16
CA THR A 332 4.28 18.99 -3.51
C THR A 332 3.58 19.93 -2.53
N GLN A 333 4.14 20.07 -1.31
CA GLN A 333 3.67 21.07 -0.35
C GLN A 333 3.93 22.50 -0.85
N LEU A 334 2.90 23.33 -0.80
CA LEU A 334 2.96 24.74 -1.17
C LEU A 334 3.49 25.59 -0.01
N SER A 335 4.37 26.55 -0.33
CA SER A 335 4.88 27.54 0.63
C SER A 335 4.02 28.81 0.69
N SER A 336 3.27 29.12 -0.37
CA SER A 336 2.43 30.32 -0.49
C SER A 336 1.44 30.19 -1.67
N GLY A 337 0.67 31.26 -1.95
CA GLY A 337 -0.20 31.37 -3.12
C GLY A 337 -1.60 30.77 -2.98
N TYR A 338 -1.86 30.02 -1.90
CA TYR A 338 -3.19 29.54 -1.54
C TYR A 338 -3.94 30.53 -0.64
N THR A 339 -5.27 30.45 -0.62
CA THR A 339 -6.15 31.27 0.22
C THR A 339 -7.09 30.42 1.07
N PHE A 340 -7.52 30.96 2.21
CA PHE A 340 -8.48 30.34 3.12
C PHE A 340 -9.84 31.07 3.07
N GLY A 341 -10.92 30.31 3.02
CA GLY A 341 -12.29 30.80 3.14
C GLY A 341 -12.78 30.89 4.59
N GLY A 342 -14.08 31.12 4.75
CA GLY A 342 -14.76 31.08 6.06
C GLY A 342 -14.86 29.66 6.64
N ILE A 343 -15.00 29.56 7.96
CA ILE A 343 -15.17 28.28 8.67
C ILE A 343 -16.63 27.83 8.54
N ASN A 344 -16.87 26.69 7.86
CA ASN A 344 -18.21 26.11 7.73
C ASN A 344 -18.40 24.98 8.75
N ASN A 345 -19.35 25.13 9.67
CA ASN A 345 -19.75 24.04 10.56
C ASN A 345 -20.46 22.96 9.74
N SER A 346 -19.89 21.76 9.70
CA SER A 346 -20.37 20.59 8.94
C SER A 346 -21.24 19.64 9.77
N GLY A 347 -21.56 20.01 11.02
CA GLY A 347 -22.24 19.13 11.98
C GLY A 347 -21.30 18.14 12.67
N ASN A 348 -21.79 17.49 13.72
CA ASN A 348 -21.08 16.44 14.49
C ASN A 348 -19.66 16.85 14.96
N GLY A 349 -19.47 18.11 15.33
CA GLY A 349 -18.19 18.68 15.74
C GLY A 349 -17.17 18.87 14.60
N ALA A 350 -17.55 18.62 13.35
CA ALA A 350 -16.70 18.81 12.19
C ALA A 350 -16.85 20.20 11.57
N TYR A 351 -15.74 20.75 11.09
CA TYR A 351 -15.66 22.06 10.45
C TYR A 351 -14.82 21.94 9.18
N ASP A 352 -15.28 22.54 8.09
CA ASP A 352 -14.60 22.60 6.80
C ASP A 352 -14.26 24.06 6.46
N ILE A 353 -12.96 24.34 6.30
CA ILE A 353 -12.46 25.60 5.77
C ILE A 353 -12.11 25.38 4.28
N PRO A 354 -12.73 26.10 3.33
CA PRO A 354 -12.34 26.04 1.94
C PRO A 354 -10.91 26.56 1.76
N VAL A 355 -10.10 25.85 1.00
CA VAL A 355 -8.75 26.25 0.60
C VAL A 355 -8.71 26.30 -0.92
N SER A 356 -8.18 27.38 -1.50
CA SER A 356 -8.14 27.58 -2.95
C SER A 356 -6.74 27.90 -3.45
N TYR A 357 -6.37 27.37 -4.63
CA TYR A 357 -5.08 27.60 -5.30
C TYR A 357 -5.22 27.35 -6.81
N ASN A 358 -4.74 28.28 -7.64
CA ASN A 358 -4.72 28.18 -9.12
C ASN A 358 -6.03 27.68 -9.75
N GLY A 359 -7.18 28.15 -9.26
CA GLY A 359 -8.51 27.78 -9.76
C GLY A 359 -9.06 26.45 -9.22
N LEU A 360 -8.28 25.68 -8.47
CA LEU A 360 -8.72 24.50 -7.74
C LEU A 360 -9.10 24.86 -6.30
N SER A 361 -9.96 24.05 -5.69
CA SER A 361 -10.35 24.16 -4.28
C SER A 361 -10.41 22.80 -3.59
N CYS A 362 -10.29 22.79 -2.26
CA CYS A 362 -10.55 21.64 -1.39
C CYS A 362 -11.03 22.12 -0.02
N ASN A 363 -11.39 21.21 0.89
CA ASN A 363 -11.70 21.56 2.29
C ASN A 363 -10.61 21.07 3.24
N LEU A 364 -10.10 21.98 4.08
CA LEU A 364 -9.38 21.65 5.30
C LEU A 364 -10.40 21.24 6.37
N ARG A 365 -10.35 19.97 6.79
CA ARG A 365 -11.18 19.40 7.87
C ARG A 365 -10.53 19.64 9.23
N ILE A 366 -11.30 20.18 10.19
CA ILE A 366 -10.96 20.25 11.62
C ILE A 366 -12.12 19.65 12.43
N TYR A 367 -11.81 18.97 13.54
CA TYR A 367 -12.81 18.41 14.47
C TYR A 367 -12.71 19.12 15.84
N GLY A 368 -13.71 19.94 16.16
CA GLY A 368 -13.89 20.54 17.48
C GLY A 368 -14.57 19.56 18.43
N THR A 369 -13.83 19.09 19.44
CA THR A 369 -14.29 18.12 20.45
C THR A 369 -14.11 18.67 21.86
N GLY A 370 -14.60 17.96 22.88
CA GLY A 370 -14.44 18.33 24.30
C GLY A 370 -13.19 17.76 24.98
N ALA A 371 -12.31 17.05 24.26
CA ALA A 371 -11.16 16.37 24.82
C ALA A 371 -9.94 16.51 23.89
N ALA A 372 -9.24 17.64 24.00
CA ALA A 372 -8.00 17.89 23.26
C ALA A 372 -6.76 17.50 24.07
N GLY A 373 -5.80 16.85 23.41
CA GLY A 373 -4.39 16.94 23.81
C GLY A 373 -3.81 18.31 23.43
N SER A 374 -2.77 18.75 24.14
CA SER A 374 -2.12 20.04 23.88
C SER A 374 -1.46 20.11 22.50
N TYR A 375 -1.42 21.32 21.92
CA TYR A 375 -0.71 21.61 20.68
C TYR A 375 0.81 21.47 20.83
N SER A 376 1.36 20.25 20.76
CA SER A 376 2.81 20.05 20.65
C SER A 376 3.29 20.55 19.28
N LEU A 377 4.19 21.54 19.27
CA LEU A 377 4.76 22.13 18.05
C LEU A 377 5.96 21.37 17.48
N ASN A 378 6.48 20.37 18.21
CA ASN A 378 7.80 19.79 17.96
C ASN A 378 7.87 18.84 16.75
N ASN A 379 6.74 18.54 16.11
CA ASN A 379 6.67 17.58 15.00
C ASN A 379 6.55 18.26 13.61
N TYR A 380 6.69 19.60 13.51
CA TYR A 380 6.23 20.36 12.34
C TYR A 380 7.33 21.08 11.56
N LYS A 381 8.15 20.29 10.85
CA LYS A 381 8.48 20.51 9.43
C LYS A 381 9.53 19.52 8.95
N VAL A 382 9.22 18.82 7.86
CA VAL A 382 10.22 18.51 6.83
C VAL A 382 9.65 18.99 5.50
N ILE A 383 10.39 19.83 4.79
CA ILE A 383 9.99 20.32 3.47
C ILE A 383 10.41 19.25 2.45
N GLY A 384 9.55 18.26 2.28
CA GLY A 384 9.66 17.32 1.16
C GLY A 384 9.29 18.00 -0.16
N THR A 385 9.90 17.55 -1.24
CA THR A 385 9.36 17.75 -2.59
C THR A 385 9.27 16.40 -3.28
N ASN A 386 8.07 15.96 -3.66
CA ASN A 386 7.86 14.70 -4.40
C ASN A 386 8.32 14.73 -5.87
N LYS A 387 9.32 15.57 -6.17
CA LYS A 387 9.97 15.66 -7.49
C LYS A 387 10.78 14.41 -7.79
N ASP A 388 11.39 13.82 -6.76
CA ASP A 388 12.24 12.62 -6.84
C ASP A 388 11.47 11.29 -6.83
N ILE A 389 10.15 11.30 -7.06
CA ILE A 389 9.40 10.05 -7.40
C ILE A 389 9.77 9.63 -8.83
N LEU A 390 10.97 9.08 -8.99
CA LEU A 390 11.46 8.38 -10.19
C LEU A 390 12.11 7.06 -9.78
N VAL A 391 11.32 6.22 -9.10
CA VAL A 391 11.66 4.82 -8.83
C VAL A 391 11.41 4.01 -10.11
N TYR A 392 12.38 3.99 -11.02
CA TYR A 392 12.32 3.16 -12.23
C TYR A 392 12.43 1.68 -11.86
N PRO A 393 11.67 0.77 -12.52
CA PRO A 393 11.87 -0.67 -12.37
C PRO A 393 13.32 -1.12 -12.63
N ALA A 394 14.00 -0.50 -13.60
CA ALA A 394 15.39 -0.83 -13.95
C ALA A 394 16.45 -0.22 -13.02
N VAL A 395 16.22 0.97 -12.45
CA VAL A 395 17.16 1.58 -11.48
C VAL A 395 17.12 0.82 -10.16
N TYR A 396 15.96 0.24 -9.80
CA TYR A 396 15.86 -0.62 -8.61
C TYR A 396 16.74 -1.88 -8.69
N ASN A 397 17.17 -2.31 -9.90
CA ASN A 397 18.13 -3.39 -10.09
C ASN A 397 19.61 -2.96 -9.93
N GLY A 398 19.87 -1.83 -9.25
CA GLY A 398 21.23 -1.35 -8.96
C GLY A 398 21.98 -0.77 -10.17
N ILE A 399 21.30 -0.57 -11.30
CA ILE A 399 21.88 0.01 -12.51
C ILE A 399 21.90 1.52 -12.37
N ASN A 400 23.08 2.10 -12.08
CA ASN A 400 23.30 3.53 -12.26
C ASN A 400 23.22 3.86 -13.76
N THR A 401 22.15 4.53 -14.18
CA THR A 401 21.89 4.85 -15.59
C THR A 401 22.63 6.10 -16.09
N GLY A 402 23.30 6.86 -15.20
CA GLY A 402 23.93 8.14 -15.53
C GLY A 402 22.95 9.26 -15.89
N ILE A 403 21.63 9.04 -15.80
CA ILE A 403 20.60 10.01 -16.18
C ILE A 403 20.53 11.11 -15.12
N THR A 404 20.92 12.34 -15.49
CA THR A 404 20.68 13.51 -14.66
C THR A 404 19.24 13.96 -14.84
N ILE A 405 18.44 13.87 -13.77
CA ILE A 405 17.03 14.29 -13.78
C ILE A 405 17.00 15.82 -13.61
N THR A 406 16.68 16.53 -14.69
CA THR A 406 16.39 17.96 -14.68
C THR A 406 14.88 18.14 -14.60
N ASN A 407 14.38 18.92 -13.64
CA ASN A 407 12.94 19.21 -13.55
C ASN A 407 12.51 20.35 -14.49
N ASP A 408 11.20 20.51 -14.70
CA ASP A 408 10.59 21.55 -15.55
C ASP A 408 10.96 23.01 -15.14
N ASN A 409 11.60 23.20 -13.98
CA ASN A 409 12.11 24.47 -13.48
C ASN A 409 13.65 24.62 -13.59
N GLY A 410 14.35 23.69 -14.26
CA GLY A 410 15.79 23.73 -14.50
C GLY A 410 16.69 23.34 -13.32
N GLN A 411 16.15 22.75 -12.24
CA GLN A 411 16.96 22.21 -11.15
C GLN A 411 17.27 20.73 -11.39
N THR A 412 18.50 20.31 -11.07
CA THR A 412 19.00 18.94 -11.26
C THR A 412 19.09 18.16 -9.94
N SER A 413 18.60 16.92 -9.94
CA SER A 413 18.86 15.91 -8.90
C SER A 413 19.82 14.84 -9.45
N GLN A 414 20.89 14.53 -8.71
CA GLN A 414 21.72 13.34 -8.97
C GLN A 414 21.34 12.23 -7.99
N THR A 415 21.08 11.02 -8.49
CA THR A 415 20.76 9.85 -7.68
C THR A 415 22.01 9.20 -7.09
N ASN A 416 22.71 9.91 -6.20
CA ASN A 416 23.85 9.39 -5.45
C ASN A 416 23.37 8.69 -4.17
N THR A 417 22.81 7.49 -4.30
CA THR A 417 22.51 6.60 -3.17
C THR A 417 23.80 5.91 -2.69
N THR A 418 24.74 6.68 -2.17
CA THR A 418 25.75 6.13 -1.26
C THR A 418 25.02 5.73 0.02
N PRO A 419 25.13 4.48 0.50
CA PRO A 419 24.58 4.13 1.81
C PRO A 419 25.20 5.02 2.87
N VAL A 420 24.38 5.79 3.58
CA VAL A 420 24.84 6.46 4.81
C VAL A 420 25.06 5.33 5.82
N GLN A 421 26.32 4.98 6.06
CA GLN A 421 26.66 4.21 7.24
C GLN A 421 26.32 5.06 8.46
N THR A 422 25.19 4.76 9.09
CA THR A 422 24.96 5.11 10.48
C THR A 422 26.03 4.40 11.30
N GLU A 423 27.01 5.16 11.81
CA GLU A 423 27.84 4.69 12.91
C GLU A 423 26.92 4.23 14.04
N ALA A 424 27.23 3.08 14.65
CA ALA A 424 26.44 2.58 15.75
C ALA A 424 26.42 3.63 16.88
N PRO A 425 25.27 3.90 17.51
CA PRO A 425 25.18 4.89 18.58
C PRO A 425 26.17 4.53 19.69
N ALA A 426 26.95 5.52 20.13
CA ALA A 426 27.96 5.32 21.16
C ALA A 426 27.32 4.68 22.41
N PRO A 427 27.99 3.71 23.07
CA PRO A 427 27.42 2.99 24.19
C PRO A 427 27.04 3.96 25.30
N VAL A 428 25.80 3.82 25.80
CA VAL A 428 25.27 4.63 26.89
C VAL A 428 26.18 4.44 28.11
N PRO A 429 26.71 5.52 28.72
CA PRO A 429 27.52 5.39 29.92
C PRO A 429 26.69 4.80 31.07
N ALA A 430 27.31 3.95 31.89
CA ALA A 430 26.65 3.34 33.03
C ALA A 430 26.11 4.41 34.01
N PRO A 431 25.04 4.11 34.78
CA PRO A 431 24.50 5.03 35.78
C PRO A 431 25.59 5.45 36.77
N VAL A 432 25.71 6.76 37.01
CA VAL A 432 26.58 7.30 38.05
C VAL A 432 25.87 7.15 39.39
N GLU A 433 26.53 6.56 40.39
CA GLU A 433 26.00 6.49 41.75
C GLU A 433 25.89 7.90 42.35
N GLU A 434 24.68 8.33 42.74
CA GLU A 434 24.53 9.53 43.57
C GLU A 434 24.95 9.20 45.02
N THR A 435 26.11 9.72 45.42
CA THR A 435 26.58 9.65 46.81
C THR A 435 25.63 10.42 47.73
N THR A 436 24.80 9.72 48.48
CA THR A 436 23.90 10.31 49.48
C THR A 436 24.71 10.99 50.58
N VAL A 437 24.31 12.21 50.98
CA VAL A 437 24.89 12.91 52.13
C VAL A 437 23.96 12.75 53.33
N GLU A 438 24.50 12.27 54.45
CA GLU A 438 23.75 12.15 55.71
C GLU A 438 23.36 13.51 56.28
N GLN A 439 22.12 13.63 56.76
CA GLN A 439 21.80 14.44 57.94
C GLN A 439 20.84 13.69 58.87
N THR A 440 21.31 13.47 60.09
CA THR A 440 20.52 13.23 61.30
C THR A 440 19.73 14.51 61.66
N GLU A 441 18.69 14.52 62.52
CA GLU A 441 18.12 13.51 63.42
C GLU A 441 16.68 13.94 63.78
N GLU A 442 15.76 13.00 64.00
CA GLU A 442 14.91 12.91 65.21
C GLU A 442 13.92 11.73 65.08
N ALA A 443 13.59 11.08 66.20
CA ALA A 443 12.80 9.86 66.23
C ALA A 443 11.55 9.98 67.12
N THR A 444 10.44 9.37 66.69
CA THR A 444 9.32 8.98 67.57
C THR A 444 8.83 7.58 67.19
N THR A 445 8.40 6.80 68.19
CA THR A 445 8.27 5.34 68.10
C THR A 445 6.86 4.80 68.36
N ALA A 446 6.40 3.90 67.50
CA ALA A 446 5.43 2.81 67.73
C ALA A 446 5.60 1.81 66.55
N ALA A 447 5.72 0.48 66.68
CA ALA A 447 4.94 -0.52 67.43
C ALA A 447 3.50 -0.66 66.88
N GLU A 448 2.99 -1.79 66.37
CA GLU A 448 3.46 -3.17 66.03
C GLU A 448 2.75 -3.59 64.70
N THR A 449 2.83 -4.77 64.05
CA THR A 449 3.28 -6.16 64.38
C THR A 449 3.66 -6.92 63.08
N GLU A 450 4.23 -8.13 63.17
CA GLU A 450 4.39 -9.12 62.08
C GLU A 450 3.43 -10.36 62.27
N PRO A 451 3.64 -11.57 61.69
CA PRO A 451 3.25 -11.95 60.32
C PRO A 451 2.51 -13.31 60.21
N GLU A 452 2.08 -13.71 58.98
CA GLU A 452 1.86 -15.11 58.58
C GLU A 452 2.38 -15.29 57.13
N THR A 453 3.50 -15.98 56.82
CA THR A 453 3.73 -17.45 56.63
C THR A 453 2.63 -18.16 55.83
N GLU A 454 2.86 -18.52 54.56
CA GLU A 454 3.63 -19.68 54.02
C GLU A 454 2.77 -20.94 53.78
N THR A 455 2.85 -21.50 52.56
CA THR A 455 2.99 -22.95 52.34
C THR A 455 3.41 -23.26 50.90
N GLU A 456 4.25 -24.28 50.71
CA GLU A 456 4.73 -24.76 49.42
C GLU A 456 3.95 -26.00 48.93
N THR A 457 4.61 -26.84 48.12
CA THR A 457 4.21 -28.15 47.56
C THR A 457 3.29 -28.10 46.31
N GLU A 458 3.47 -28.94 45.29
CA GLU A 458 4.45 -30.03 45.12
C GLU A 458 4.88 -30.19 43.65
N ALA A 459 5.95 -30.94 43.40
CA ALA A 459 6.47 -31.24 42.07
C ALA A 459 6.56 -32.77 41.86
N GLU A 460 6.36 -33.23 40.62
CA GLU A 460 6.60 -34.62 40.23
C GLU A 460 7.36 -34.68 38.89
N THR A 461 8.16 -35.73 38.71
CA THR A 461 9.30 -35.75 37.78
C THR A 461 9.33 -36.94 36.81
N VAL A 462 9.69 -36.63 35.56
CA VAL A 462 10.52 -37.45 34.66
C VAL A 462 9.99 -38.81 34.18
N THR A 463 9.90 -38.95 32.85
CA THR A 463 10.54 -40.06 32.13
C THR A 463 11.22 -39.55 30.85
N GLU A 464 12.43 -40.04 30.58
CA GLU A 464 13.17 -39.79 29.33
C GLU A 464 12.89 -40.91 28.31
N ALA A 465 13.05 -40.61 27.02
CA ALA A 465 13.21 -41.64 25.98
C ALA A 465 14.05 -41.12 24.81
N GLU A 466 15.06 -41.92 24.50
CA GLU A 466 16.20 -41.67 23.62
C GLU A 466 15.89 -41.29 22.16
N THR A 467 16.76 -40.40 21.65
CA THR A 467 17.31 -40.32 20.30
C THR A 467 17.04 -41.46 19.30
N GLU A 468 16.83 -41.07 18.04
CA GLU A 468 17.48 -41.76 16.91
C GLU A 468 17.92 -40.73 15.85
N THR A 469 19.07 -40.97 15.21
CA THR A 469 19.65 -40.08 14.20
C THR A 469 19.89 -40.84 12.90
N GLU A 470 19.35 -40.36 11.79
CA GLU A 470 19.81 -40.75 10.46
C GLU A 470 20.44 -39.57 9.72
N THR A 471 21.61 -39.83 9.13
CA THR A 471 22.30 -38.93 8.21
C THR A 471 22.49 -39.66 6.89
N GLU A 472 21.89 -39.18 5.80
CA GLU A 472 22.35 -39.51 4.46
C GLU A 472 22.93 -38.28 3.76
N SER A 473 23.98 -38.52 2.99
CA SER A 473 24.69 -37.48 2.23
C SER A 473 24.77 -37.89 0.77
N ALA A 474 24.39 -36.97 -0.12
CA ALA A 474 24.57 -37.12 -1.55
C ALA A 474 24.95 -35.76 -2.16
N ALA A 475 26.10 -35.71 -2.82
CA ALA A 475 26.58 -34.55 -3.58
C ALA A 475 26.57 -34.86 -5.09
N ARG A 476 26.83 -33.83 -5.92
CA ARG A 476 26.76 -33.80 -7.40
C ARG A 476 25.33 -33.79 -7.97
N THR A 477 25.04 -33.11 -9.08
CA THR A 477 25.89 -32.32 -10.01
C THR A 477 25.06 -31.19 -10.61
N ASP A 478 25.70 -30.08 -11.01
CA ASP A 478 25.11 -29.15 -11.98
C ASP A 478 24.83 -29.88 -13.32
N ASP A 479 23.64 -29.68 -13.90
CA ASP A 479 23.53 -29.37 -15.33
C ASP A 479 22.16 -28.81 -15.78
N ALA A 480 22.23 -27.85 -16.72
CA ALA A 480 21.20 -27.39 -17.66
C ALA A 480 19.68 -27.45 -17.31
N ILE A 481 19.13 -26.36 -16.74
CA ILE A 481 17.71 -26.02 -16.96
C ILE A 481 17.52 -25.45 -18.37
N LYS A 482 17.11 -26.31 -19.31
CA LYS A 482 16.48 -25.87 -20.58
C LYS A 482 14.96 -25.84 -20.44
N SER A 483 14.32 -25.00 -21.26
CA SER A 483 12.89 -24.66 -21.17
C SER A 483 11.96 -25.89 -21.24
N LYS A 484 11.03 -25.97 -20.28
CA LYS A 484 9.87 -26.89 -20.33
C LYS A 484 8.59 -26.09 -20.56
N THR A 485 8.10 -26.14 -21.80
CA THR A 485 6.81 -25.56 -22.19
C THR A 485 5.65 -26.36 -21.56
N PHE A 486 4.65 -25.70 -20.98
CA PHE A 486 3.47 -26.37 -20.43
C PHE A 486 2.67 -27.11 -21.54
N PRO A 487 2.36 -28.40 -21.38
CA PRO A 487 1.62 -29.15 -22.39
C PRO A 487 0.13 -28.80 -22.36
N LYS A 488 -0.37 -28.25 -23.48
CA LYS A 488 -1.75 -27.74 -23.66
C LYS A 488 -2.87 -28.76 -23.38
N GLY A 489 -2.56 -30.06 -23.32
CA GLY A 489 -3.53 -31.12 -23.03
C GLY A 489 -4.13 -31.08 -21.62
N LEU A 490 -3.35 -30.69 -20.60
CA LEU A 490 -3.79 -30.79 -19.20
C LEU A 490 -5.02 -29.91 -18.89
N LEU A 491 -5.09 -28.73 -19.51
CA LEU A 491 -6.22 -27.81 -19.37
C LEU A 491 -7.51 -28.39 -19.98
N ILE A 492 -7.39 -29.07 -21.12
CA ILE A 492 -8.52 -29.74 -21.80
C ILE A 492 -9.05 -30.88 -20.93
N THR A 493 -8.16 -31.67 -20.31
CA THR A 493 -8.54 -32.75 -19.39
C THR A 493 -9.27 -32.21 -18.15
N ALA A 494 -8.78 -31.12 -17.54
CA ALA A 494 -9.44 -30.48 -16.40
C ALA A 494 -10.85 -29.98 -16.74
N VAL A 495 -11.02 -29.32 -17.89
CA VAL A 495 -12.33 -28.85 -18.39
C VAL A 495 -13.27 -30.03 -18.67
N ALA A 496 -12.77 -31.13 -19.24
CA ALA A 496 -13.57 -32.34 -19.48
C ALA A 496 -14.08 -32.99 -18.18
N ILE A 497 -13.25 -33.04 -17.14
CA ILE A 497 -13.62 -33.56 -15.80
C ILE A 497 -14.71 -32.67 -15.17
N LEU A 498 -14.59 -31.35 -15.27
CA LEU A 498 -15.61 -30.40 -14.80
C LEU A 498 -16.95 -30.58 -15.53
N LEU A 499 -16.96 -30.73 -16.86
CA LEU A 499 -18.18 -31.02 -17.62
C LEU A 499 -18.81 -32.36 -17.20
N ALA A 500 -18.00 -33.40 -17.01
CA ALA A 500 -18.50 -34.71 -16.57
C ALA A 500 -19.19 -34.64 -15.18
N GLY A 501 -18.62 -33.88 -14.24
CA GLY A 501 -19.22 -33.61 -12.93
C GLY A 501 -20.57 -32.90 -13.02
N VAL A 502 -20.67 -31.86 -13.85
CA VAL A 502 -21.94 -31.12 -14.08
C VAL A 502 -23.01 -32.02 -14.72
N ILE A 503 -22.62 -32.89 -15.67
CA ILE A 503 -23.54 -33.86 -16.30
C ILE A 503 -24.02 -34.88 -15.27
N ALA A 504 -23.13 -35.44 -14.43
CA ALA A 504 -23.49 -36.40 -13.40
C ALA A 504 -24.46 -35.80 -12.35
N ALA A 505 -24.19 -34.58 -11.88
CA ALA A 505 -25.08 -33.85 -10.98
C ALA A 505 -26.45 -33.58 -11.61
N THR A 506 -26.49 -33.19 -12.89
CA THR A 506 -27.73 -32.98 -13.65
C THR A 506 -28.56 -34.27 -13.76
N VAL A 507 -27.92 -35.40 -14.08
CA VAL A 507 -28.59 -36.72 -14.14
C VAL A 507 -29.11 -37.16 -12.77
N PHE A 508 -28.37 -36.88 -11.69
CA PHE A 508 -28.80 -37.18 -10.32
C PHE A 508 -30.05 -36.37 -9.92
N VAL A 509 -30.07 -35.06 -10.20
CA VAL A 509 -31.23 -34.19 -9.94
C VAL A 509 -32.45 -34.63 -10.75
N ILE A 510 -32.26 -35.02 -12.03
CA ILE A 510 -33.35 -35.54 -12.88
C ILE A 510 -33.89 -36.87 -12.32
N ARG A 511 -33.01 -37.80 -11.90
CA ARG A 511 -33.43 -39.06 -11.25
C ARG A 511 -34.21 -38.80 -9.97
N ARG A 512 -33.71 -37.93 -9.07
CA ARG A 512 -34.40 -37.59 -7.82
C ARG A 512 -35.79 -36.99 -8.07
N LYS A 513 -35.91 -36.03 -9.02
CA LYS A 513 -37.22 -35.50 -9.42
C LYS A 513 -38.15 -36.53 -10.06
N ARG A 514 -37.64 -37.59 -10.70
CA ARG A 514 -38.49 -38.64 -11.29
C ARG A 514 -38.98 -39.66 -10.27
N ASN A 515 -38.31 -39.80 -9.12
CA ASN A 515 -38.77 -40.64 -8.02
C ASN A 515 -39.84 -39.91 -7.19
N ASN A 516 -39.61 -38.63 -6.86
CA ASN A 516 -40.56 -37.73 -6.16
C ASN A 516 -41.83 -37.35 -6.97
N ILE A 517 -42.22 -38.16 -7.96
CA ILE A 517 -43.46 -38.04 -8.76
C ILE A 517 -44.30 -39.34 -8.69
N ASN A 518 -43.76 -40.40 -8.05
CA ASN A 518 -44.40 -41.71 -7.88
C ASN A 518 -44.63 -42.08 -6.40
N GLU A 519 -44.65 -41.07 -5.51
CA GLU A 519 -45.09 -41.13 -4.10
C GLU A 519 -46.19 -40.07 -3.89
#